data_AF-A0A925N2S8-F1
#
_entry.id   AF-A0A925N2S8-F1
#
_cell.length_a   1.000
_cell.length_b   1.000
_cell.length_c   1.000
_cell.angle_alpha   90.00
_cell.angle_beta   90.00
_cell.angle_gamma   90.00
#
_symmetry.space_group_name_H-M   'P 1'
#
loop_
_entity.id
_entity.type
_entity.pdbx_description
1 polymer ?
#
loop_
_entity_poly.entity_id
_entity_poly.type
_entity_poly.pdbx_seq_one_letter_code
_entity_poly.pdbx_strand_id
1 'polypeptide(L)'
;GYDSDIADAVIWASGGSVSGVPTNANPAEAINLSLGGSGACGSAMQTAINGAVGRGTTLVIAAGNSNANTSGFSPANCANVVAVGAVTSTGARASYSNYGSIVDVAGPGSAVLSTLNSGTAGPGTESYASYSGTSMATPHVAGVVALMQSVANPAKTPAQIEALLKSTARAFPSPPSQPIGSGIVNAKAAVDAAGGTTPPPTGQTYTNSADYTINDNATVSSPIAVSGRTGNAPSNAAVAVNIVHTYIGDLKVDLVAPDGSVYVLHNRAGGSADNINTTYTVNLSSEALNGTWNLRVNDNANQDTGYINSWSVTF
;
A
#
# COMPACT_ATOMS: atom_id res chain seq x y z
N GLY A 1 7.88 2.04 -33.52
CA GLY A 1 8.75 1.01 -32.94
C GLY A 1 7.93 -0.23 -32.73
N TYR A 2 8.59 -1.38 -32.66
CA TYR A 2 7.98 -2.64 -32.25
C TYR A 2 7.98 -2.76 -30.72
N ASP A 3 7.16 -3.65 -30.17
CA ASP A 3 7.15 -3.95 -28.72
C ASP A 3 8.53 -4.40 -28.20
N SER A 4 9.35 -5.01 -29.06
CA SER A 4 10.74 -5.36 -28.75
C SER A 4 11.60 -4.14 -28.44
N ASP A 5 11.40 -3.03 -29.16
CA ASP A 5 12.18 -1.79 -28.94
C ASP A 5 11.84 -1.19 -27.57
N ILE A 6 10.57 -1.30 -27.15
CA ILE A 6 10.11 -0.85 -25.83
C ILE A 6 10.70 -1.75 -24.74
N ALA A 7 10.71 -3.07 -24.95
CA ALA A 7 11.30 -4.02 -24.01
C ALA A 7 12.81 -3.77 -23.81
N ASP A 8 13.56 -3.57 -24.90
CA ASP A 8 14.98 -3.21 -24.85
C ASP A 8 15.20 -1.87 -24.15
N ALA A 9 14.36 -0.86 -24.42
CA ALA A 9 14.43 0.42 -23.73
C ALA A 9 14.19 0.29 -22.22
N VAL A 10 13.23 -0.55 -21.78
CA VAL A 10 12.99 -0.85 -20.37
C VAL A 10 14.20 -1.54 -19.74
N ILE A 11 14.79 -2.53 -20.42
CA ILE A 11 15.99 -3.24 -19.95
C ILE A 11 17.13 -2.25 -19.76
N TRP A 12 17.43 -1.44 -20.78
CA TRP A 12 18.54 -0.50 -20.75
C TRP A 12 18.34 0.63 -19.73
N ALA A 13 17.14 1.24 -19.69
CA ALA A 13 16.84 2.33 -18.78
C ALA A 13 16.98 1.92 -17.31
N SER A 14 16.61 0.67 -16.97
CA SER A 14 16.76 0.10 -15.62
C SER A 14 18.17 -0.44 -15.31
N GLY A 15 19.18 -0.16 -16.15
CA GLY A 15 20.56 -0.58 -15.94
C GLY A 15 20.91 -1.99 -16.42
N GLY A 16 20.02 -2.64 -17.18
CA GLY A 16 20.32 -3.88 -17.89
C GLY A 16 21.18 -3.63 -19.13
N SER A 17 21.75 -4.71 -19.70
CA SER A 17 22.54 -4.64 -20.93
C SER A 17 21.71 -5.00 -22.15
N VAL A 18 21.86 -4.23 -23.24
CA VAL A 18 21.26 -4.49 -24.55
C VAL A 18 22.38 -4.54 -25.59
N SER A 19 22.37 -5.55 -26.44
CA SER A 19 23.44 -5.75 -27.43
C SER A 19 23.58 -4.55 -28.37
N GLY A 20 24.80 -4.05 -28.53
CA GLY A 20 25.09 -2.90 -29.40
C GLY A 20 24.76 -1.53 -28.78
N VAL A 21 24.28 -1.48 -27.54
CA VAL A 21 23.97 -0.23 -26.81
C VAL A 21 24.96 -0.04 -25.66
N PRO A 22 25.59 1.15 -25.50
CA PRO A 22 26.48 1.42 -24.36
C PRO A 22 25.79 1.22 -23.02
N THR A 23 26.51 0.80 -21.98
CA THR A 23 25.95 0.66 -20.62
C THR A 23 25.38 1.99 -20.11
N ASN A 24 24.19 1.96 -19.52
CA ASN A 24 23.60 3.13 -18.87
C ASN A 24 24.32 3.44 -17.55
N ALA A 25 25.03 4.56 -17.49
CA ALA A 25 25.72 5.02 -16.28
C ALA A 25 24.77 5.59 -15.20
N ASN A 26 23.50 5.87 -15.55
CA ASN A 26 22.50 6.40 -14.65
C ASN A 26 21.20 5.56 -14.73
N PRO A 27 21.18 4.35 -14.14
CA PRO A 27 19.98 3.51 -14.11
C PRO A 27 18.79 4.25 -13.48
N ALA A 28 17.64 4.15 -14.12
CA ALA A 28 16.41 4.77 -13.63
C ALA A 28 15.82 3.97 -12.46
N GLU A 29 15.47 4.66 -11.38
CA GLU A 29 14.70 4.07 -10.27
C GLU A 29 13.19 4.04 -10.56
N ALA A 30 12.72 4.87 -11.50
CA ALA A 30 11.36 4.91 -12.00
C ALA A 30 11.33 5.08 -13.52
N ILE A 31 10.49 4.30 -14.21
CA ILE A 31 10.27 4.41 -15.66
C ILE A 31 8.80 4.74 -15.91
N ASN A 32 8.55 5.86 -16.59
CA ASN A 32 7.23 6.27 -17.05
C ASN A 32 6.95 5.70 -18.45
N LEU A 33 5.88 4.92 -18.59
CA LEU A 33 5.40 4.39 -19.86
C LEU A 33 3.98 4.93 -20.14
N SER A 34 3.93 6.15 -20.66
CA SER A 34 2.69 6.80 -21.14
C SER A 34 2.23 6.25 -22.50
N LEU A 35 2.30 4.93 -22.68
CA LEU A 35 2.03 4.19 -23.91
C LEU A 35 1.20 2.94 -23.63
N GLY A 36 0.68 2.31 -24.68
CA GLY A 36 0.01 1.03 -24.59
C GLY A 36 -0.78 0.68 -25.84
N GLY A 37 -1.25 -0.56 -25.90
CA GLY A 37 -2.07 -1.09 -26.99
C GLY A 37 -2.96 -2.24 -26.51
N SER A 38 -3.96 -2.59 -27.30
CA SER A 38 -4.83 -3.73 -27.02
C SER A 38 -4.06 -5.05 -27.17
N GLY A 39 -4.18 -5.94 -26.20
CA GLY A 39 -3.55 -7.26 -26.24
C GLY A 39 -3.10 -7.74 -24.86
N ALA A 40 -2.70 -9.01 -24.82
CA ALA A 40 -2.07 -9.60 -23.64
C ALA A 40 -0.63 -9.07 -23.45
N CYS A 41 -0.14 -9.09 -22.22
CA CYS A 41 1.27 -8.87 -21.95
C CYS A 41 2.11 -9.99 -22.59
N GLY A 42 2.96 -9.63 -23.56
CA GLY A 42 3.86 -10.58 -24.20
C GLY A 42 5.02 -11.02 -23.29
N SER A 43 5.55 -12.23 -23.51
CA SER A 43 6.64 -12.79 -22.70
C SER A 43 7.92 -11.95 -22.71
N ALA A 44 8.27 -11.35 -23.85
CA ALA A 44 9.42 -10.46 -23.97
C ALA A 44 9.27 -9.22 -23.08
N MET A 45 8.11 -8.56 -23.14
CA MET A 45 7.80 -7.41 -22.29
C MET A 45 7.80 -7.80 -20.80
N GLN A 46 7.13 -8.89 -20.44
CA GLN A 46 7.10 -9.37 -19.05
C GLN A 46 8.52 -9.68 -18.52
N THR A 47 9.39 -10.25 -19.36
CA THR A 47 10.79 -10.54 -19.00
C THR A 47 11.57 -9.26 -18.77
N ALA A 48 11.40 -8.25 -19.64
CA ALA A 48 12.02 -6.94 -19.47
C ALA A 48 11.57 -6.26 -18.17
N ILE A 49 10.27 -6.28 -17.89
CA ILE A 49 9.66 -5.75 -16.66
C ILE A 49 10.24 -6.46 -15.42
N ASN A 50 10.24 -7.78 -15.40
CA ASN A 50 10.76 -8.55 -14.27
C ASN A 50 12.25 -8.26 -14.03
N GLY A 51 13.03 -8.13 -15.09
CA GLY A 51 14.44 -7.74 -14.99
C GLY A 51 14.62 -6.35 -14.39
N ALA A 52 13.83 -5.37 -14.84
CA ALA A 52 13.87 -4.00 -14.32
C ALA A 52 13.47 -3.94 -12.84
N VAL A 53 12.39 -4.63 -12.46
CA VAL A 53 11.95 -4.75 -11.06
C VAL A 53 13.00 -5.43 -10.19
N GLY A 54 13.65 -6.49 -10.69
CA GLY A 54 14.75 -7.16 -10.00
C GLY A 54 15.98 -6.27 -9.77
N ARG A 55 16.15 -5.21 -10.56
CA ARG A 55 17.17 -4.16 -10.38
C ARG A 55 16.70 -2.99 -9.50
N GLY A 56 15.47 -3.03 -8.99
CA GLY A 56 14.91 -2.00 -8.12
C GLY A 56 14.13 -0.90 -8.85
N THR A 57 13.93 -1.00 -10.17
CA THR A 57 13.20 0.00 -10.95
C THR A 57 11.69 -0.20 -10.87
N THR A 58 10.96 0.86 -10.54
CA THR A 58 9.49 0.87 -10.56
C THR A 58 8.99 1.28 -11.94
N LEU A 59 8.07 0.49 -12.53
CA LEU A 59 7.47 0.83 -13.83
C LEU A 59 6.07 1.39 -13.61
N VAL A 60 5.84 2.61 -14.08
CA VAL A 60 4.57 3.33 -13.97
C VAL A 60 3.96 3.45 -15.36
N ILE A 61 2.79 2.84 -15.56
CA ILE A 61 2.25 2.56 -16.89
C ILE A 61 0.82 3.07 -17.02
N ALA A 62 0.51 3.68 -18.16
CA ALA A 62 -0.83 4.18 -18.47
C ALA A 62 -1.85 3.03 -18.62
N ALA A 63 -2.98 3.09 -17.90
CA ALA A 63 -4.03 2.07 -17.98
C ALA A 63 -4.73 1.99 -19.36
N GLY A 64 -4.69 3.07 -20.14
CA GLY A 64 -5.29 3.19 -21.48
C GLY A 64 -6.52 4.11 -21.53
N ASN A 65 -6.92 4.50 -22.74
CA ASN A 65 -7.89 5.58 -22.99
C ASN A 65 -9.15 5.11 -23.75
N SER A 66 -9.56 3.85 -23.56
CA SER A 66 -10.63 3.22 -24.34
C SER A 66 -11.93 3.01 -23.55
N ASN A 67 -12.02 3.50 -22.31
CA ASN A 67 -13.11 3.19 -21.37
C ASN A 67 -13.41 1.68 -21.32
N ALA A 68 -12.37 0.87 -21.20
CA ALA A 68 -12.42 -0.59 -21.22
C ALA A 68 -11.62 -1.18 -20.04
N ASN A 69 -11.76 -2.49 -19.83
CA ASN A 69 -11.03 -3.17 -18.77
C ASN A 69 -9.52 -3.24 -19.10
N THR A 70 -8.66 -2.72 -18.22
CA THR A 70 -7.20 -2.64 -18.38
C THR A 70 -6.56 -4.00 -18.61
N SER A 71 -7.18 -5.11 -18.17
CA SER A 71 -6.66 -6.47 -18.42
C SER A 71 -6.50 -6.80 -19.92
N GLY A 72 -7.19 -6.10 -20.80
CA GLY A 72 -7.04 -6.21 -22.25
C GLY A 72 -5.97 -5.31 -22.87
N PHE A 73 -5.15 -4.60 -22.09
CA PHE A 73 -4.22 -3.58 -22.58
C PHE A 73 -2.80 -3.77 -22.03
N SER A 74 -1.85 -3.99 -22.94
CA SER A 74 -0.42 -4.12 -22.63
C SER A 74 0.29 -2.76 -22.79
N PRO A 75 1.31 -2.44 -21.97
CA PRO A 75 1.89 -3.27 -20.90
C PRO A 75 1.25 -3.09 -19.52
N ALA A 76 0.14 -2.34 -19.40
CA ALA A 76 -0.51 -2.10 -18.11
C ALA A 76 -1.12 -3.36 -17.48
N ASN A 77 -1.36 -4.42 -18.26
CA ASN A 77 -1.79 -5.74 -17.79
C ASN A 77 -0.64 -6.70 -17.47
N CYS A 78 0.62 -6.28 -17.59
CA CYS A 78 1.75 -7.06 -17.14
C CYS A 78 1.81 -7.11 -15.61
N ALA A 79 2.44 -8.15 -15.05
CA ALA A 79 2.70 -8.24 -13.61
C ALA A 79 3.87 -7.34 -13.20
N ASN A 80 3.91 -6.95 -11.92
CA ASN A 80 4.97 -6.14 -11.30
C ASN A 80 5.09 -4.70 -11.86
N VAL A 81 3.96 -4.09 -12.22
CA VAL A 81 3.89 -2.70 -12.70
C VAL A 81 2.88 -1.91 -11.87
N VAL A 82 3.01 -0.59 -11.88
CA VAL A 82 2.01 0.34 -11.34
C VAL A 82 1.14 0.83 -12.50
N ALA A 83 -0.07 0.30 -12.64
CA ALA A 83 -1.04 0.71 -13.65
C ALA A 83 -1.84 1.94 -13.18
N VAL A 84 -1.85 2.99 -14.01
CA VAL A 84 -2.35 4.33 -13.63
C VAL A 84 -3.63 4.71 -14.39
N GLY A 85 -4.72 4.89 -13.65
CA GLY A 85 -5.97 5.47 -14.15
C GLY A 85 -5.95 7.00 -14.19
N ALA A 86 -6.93 7.59 -14.88
CA ALA A 86 -7.05 9.05 -15.01
C ALA A 86 -8.28 9.62 -14.31
N VAL A 87 -8.09 10.73 -13.60
CA VAL A 87 -9.17 11.58 -13.06
C VAL A 87 -9.21 12.96 -13.72
N THR A 88 -10.39 13.57 -13.67
CA THR A 88 -10.60 14.98 -14.00
C THR A 88 -10.17 15.90 -12.85
N SER A 89 -10.20 17.22 -13.07
CA SER A 89 -9.93 18.22 -12.03
C SER A 89 -10.87 18.13 -10.82
N THR A 90 -12.06 17.54 -10.97
CA THR A 90 -13.01 17.31 -9.87
C THR A 90 -12.73 16.03 -9.09
N GLY A 91 -11.76 15.22 -9.52
CA GLY A 91 -11.47 13.90 -8.95
C GLY A 91 -12.39 12.77 -9.45
N ALA A 92 -13.39 13.07 -10.30
CA ALA A 92 -14.16 12.04 -11.00
C ALA A 92 -13.29 11.30 -12.02
N ARG A 93 -13.52 9.99 -12.20
CA ARG A 93 -12.87 9.19 -13.27
C ARG A 93 -13.07 9.88 -14.62
N ALA A 94 -12.00 10.07 -15.36
CA ALA A 94 -12.09 10.60 -16.72
C ALA A 94 -12.84 9.61 -17.62
N SER A 95 -13.76 10.09 -18.45
CA SER A 95 -14.66 9.23 -19.25
C SER A 95 -13.93 8.26 -20.17
N TYR A 96 -12.72 8.62 -20.63
CA TYR A 96 -11.86 7.78 -21.46
C TYR A 96 -11.02 6.77 -20.67
N SER A 97 -10.81 6.94 -19.37
CA SER A 97 -9.87 6.11 -18.59
C SER A 97 -10.30 4.65 -18.65
N ASN A 98 -9.39 3.76 -19.03
CA ASN A 98 -9.56 2.34 -18.74
C ASN A 98 -9.64 2.12 -17.22
N TYR A 99 -10.22 0.97 -16.85
CA TYR A 99 -10.62 0.63 -15.50
C TYR A 99 -10.38 -0.85 -15.21
N GLY A 100 -10.53 -1.28 -13.96
CA GLY A 100 -10.49 -2.68 -13.57
C GLY A 100 -9.72 -2.89 -12.26
N SER A 101 -9.77 -4.11 -11.75
CA SER A 101 -9.12 -4.51 -10.50
C SER A 101 -7.60 -4.44 -10.54
N ILE A 102 -7.00 -4.41 -11.74
CA ILE A 102 -5.55 -4.34 -11.93
C ILE A 102 -5.02 -2.90 -12.03
N VAL A 103 -5.89 -1.89 -12.00
CA VAL A 103 -5.44 -0.49 -11.87
C VAL A 103 -5.08 -0.25 -10.41
N ASP A 104 -3.90 0.31 -10.15
CA ASP A 104 -3.37 0.45 -8.78
C ASP A 104 -3.77 1.76 -8.13
N VAL A 105 -3.62 2.86 -8.87
CA VAL A 105 -3.88 4.24 -8.40
C VAL A 105 -4.29 5.11 -9.59
N ALA A 106 -4.94 6.24 -9.31
CA ALA A 106 -5.28 7.23 -10.33
C ALA A 106 -4.47 8.53 -10.16
N GLY A 107 -4.24 9.23 -11.27
CA GLY A 107 -3.61 10.55 -11.29
C GLY A 107 -4.39 11.58 -12.12
N PRO A 108 -4.07 12.87 -12.00
CA PRO A 108 -4.65 13.92 -12.84
C PRO A 108 -4.37 13.65 -14.32
N GLY A 109 -5.42 13.42 -15.11
CA GLY A 109 -5.29 13.04 -16.51
C GLY A 109 -6.02 13.94 -17.50
N SER A 110 -6.96 14.78 -17.08
CA SER A 110 -7.74 15.64 -17.99
C SER A 110 -7.27 17.09 -17.98
N ALA A 111 -7.13 17.67 -19.18
CA ALA A 111 -6.74 19.05 -19.42
C ALA A 111 -5.46 19.47 -18.69
N VAL A 112 -4.48 18.57 -18.64
CA VAL A 112 -3.18 18.79 -18.01
C VAL A 112 -2.34 19.68 -18.91
N LEU A 113 -2.05 20.89 -18.44
CA LEU A 113 -1.10 21.80 -19.09
C LEU A 113 0.33 21.27 -18.91
N SER A 114 1.06 21.10 -20.02
CA SER A 114 2.44 20.63 -20.00
C SER A 114 3.28 21.35 -21.04
N THR A 115 4.60 21.20 -20.94
CA THR A 115 5.55 21.72 -21.91
C THR A 115 5.51 20.88 -23.19
N LEU A 116 5.71 21.55 -24.32
CA LEU A 116 5.86 20.93 -25.63
C LEU A 116 7.11 21.43 -26.31
N ASN A 117 7.61 20.61 -27.23
CA ASN A 117 8.76 20.88 -28.07
C ASN A 117 8.42 20.49 -29.52
N SER A 118 8.66 21.38 -30.48
CA SER A 118 8.33 21.14 -31.90
C SER A 118 9.36 20.30 -32.67
N GLY A 119 10.51 19.98 -32.08
CA GLY A 119 11.58 19.31 -32.78
C GLY A 119 11.37 17.80 -32.93
N THR A 120 11.77 17.28 -34.09
CA THR A 120 11.58 15.88 -34.50
C THR A 120 12.79 14.98 -34.26
N ALA A 121 13.99 15.57 -34.23
CA ALA A 121 15.27 14.89 -33.99
C ALA A 121 16.16 15.59 -32.94
N GLY A 122 15.62 16.61 -32.26
CA GLY A 122 16.30 17.42 -31.24
C GLY A 122 15.36 18.50 -30.70
N PRO A 123 15.78 19.34 -29.75
CA PRO A 123 14.99 20.48 -29.29
C PRO A 123 14.68 21.44 -30.44
N GLY A 124 13.42 21.84 -30.54
CA GLY A 124 12.90 22.89 -31.43
C GLY A 124 12.36 24.05 -30.59
N THR A 125 11.21 24.59 -30.95
CA THR A 125 10.56 25.68 -30.22
C THR A 125 9.81 25.16 -29.00
N GLU A 126 10.07 25.71 -27.81
CA GLU A 126 9.26 25.44 -26.63
C GLU A 126 7.86 26.07 -26.72
N SER A 127 6.87 25.38 -26.16
CA SER A 127 5.50 25.90 -26.01
C SER A 127 4.80 25.18 -24.85
N TYR A 128 3.54 25.55 -24.59
CA TYR A 128 2.68 24.86 -23.65
C TYR A 128 1.39 24.43 -24.34
N ALA A 129 0.88 23.26 -23.98
CA ALA A 129 -0.44 22.82 -24.40
C ALA A 129 -1.09 21.95 -23.32
N SER A 130 -2.42 21.94 -23.31
CA SER A 130 -3.18 21.03 -22.46
C SER A 130 -3.53 19.75 -23.21
N TYR A 131 -3.13 18.61 -22.65
CA TYR A 131 -3.51 17.28 -23.14
C TYR A 131 -4.32 16.51 -22.12
N SER A 132 -4.99 15.46 -22.59
CA SER A 132 -5.77 14.56 -21.75
C SER A 132 -5.44 13.10 -22.05
N GLY A 133 -5.46 12.26 -21.02
CA GLY A 133 -5.23 10.82 -21.12
C GLY A 133 -4.66 10.22 -19.84
N THR A 134 -4.74 8.90 -19.70
CA THR A 134 -3.91 8.17 -18.73
C THR A 134 -2.43 8.43 -18.96
N SER A 135 -2.04 8.75 -20.20
CA SER A 135 -0.70 9.23 -20.56
C SER A 135 -0.27 10.50 -19.83
N MET A 136 -1.21 11.35 -19.40
CA MET A 136 -0.93 12.55 -18.59
C MET A 136 -1.00 12.26 -17.09
N ALA A 137 -1.79 11.26 -16.67
CA ALA A 137 -1.82 10.80 -15.27
C ALA A 137 -0.54 10.04 -14.86
N THR A 138 -0.03 9.21 -15.75
CA THR A 138 1.16 8.36 -15.53
C THR A 138 2.39 9.16 -15.08
N PRO A 139 2.78 10.28 -15.74
CA PRO A 139 3.96 11.05 -15.33
C PRO A 139 3.78 11.76 -13.98
N HIS A 140 2.55 12.08 -13.57
CA HIS A 140 2.31 12.59 -12.22
C HIS A 140 2.65 11.52 -11.17
N VAL A 141 2.20 10.27 -11.38
CA VAL A 141 2.50 9.16 -10.47
C VAL A 141 4.00 8.81 -10.50
N ALA A 142 4.62 8.78 -11.69
CA ALA A 142 6.06 8.56 -11.81
C ALA A 142 6.89 9.66 -11.10
N GLY A 143 6.45 10.91 -11.17
CA GLY A 143 7.04 12.01 -10.40
C GLY A 143 6.93 11.80 -8.89
N VAL A 144 5.78 11.29 -8.41
CA VAL A 144 5.63 10.93 -6.99
C VAL A 144 6.57 9.79 -6.59
N VAL A 145 6.75 8.77 -7.43
CA VAL A 145 7.74 7.70 -7.16
C VAL A 145 9.15 8.28 -7.05
N ALA A 146 9.55 9.19 -7.93
CA ALA A 146 10.85 9.84 -7.86
C ALA A 146 11.02 10.66 -6.56
N LEU A 147 9.98 11.39 -6.14
CA LEU A 147 9.99 12.10 -4.86
C LEU A 147 10.10 11.13 -3.67
N MET A 148 9.39 10.01 -3.69
CA MET A 148 9.47 8.97 -2.65
C MET A 148 10.89 8.41 -2.53
N GLN A 149 11.52 8.07 -3.66
CA GLN A 149 12.89 7.56 -3.65
C GLN A 149 13.90 8.61 -3.18
N SER A 150 13.69 9.89 -3.51
CA SER A 150 14.59 10.98 -3.09
C SER A 150 14.75 11.13 -1.57
N VAL A 151 13.78 10.65 -0.79
CA VAL A 151 13.79 10.69 0.67
C VAL A 151 14.00 9.30 1.30
N ALA A 152 14.00 8.23 0.50
CA ALA A 152 14.11 6.87 0.98
C ALA A 152 15.57 6.50 1.24
N ASN A 153 15.89 6.13 2.49
CA ASN A 153 17.19 5.59 2.86
C ASN A 153 17.03 4.39 3.81
N PRO A 154 17.28 3.13 3.36
CA PRO A 154 17.66 2.76 1.99
C PRO A 154 16.52 3.00 0.99
N ALA A 155 16.87 3.05 -0.31
CA ALA A 155 15.92 3.15 -1.41
C ALA A 155 14.84 2.06 -1.30
N LYS A 156 13.60 2.39 -1.67
CA LYS A 156 12.48 1.44 -1.63
C LYS A 156 12.51 0.53 -2.84
N THR A 157 12.11 -0.72 -2.61
CA THR A 157 11.83 -1.68 -3.69
C THR A 157 10.56 -1.28 -4.46
N PRO A 158 10.40 -1.72 -5.72
CA PRO A 158 9.17 -1.45 -6.49
C PRO A 158 7.89 -1.90 -5.79
N ALA A 159 7.90 -3.06 -5.12
CA ALA A 159 6.76 -3.54 -4.35
C ALA A 159 6.41 -2.62 -3.15
N GLN A 160 7.43 -2.09 -2.46
CA GLN A 160 7.21 -1.12 -1.39
C GLN A 160 6.67 0.21 -1.93
N ILE A 161 7.17 0.68 -3.07
CA ILE A 161 6.65 1.88 -3.74
C ILE A 161 5.17 1.70 -4.10
N GLU A 162 4.80 0.59 -4.76
CA GLU A 162 3.41 0.30 -5.13
C GLU A 162 2.50 0.26 -3.89
N ALA A 163 2.92 -0.44 -2.84
CA ALA A 163 2.17 -0.53 -1.59
C ALA A 163 1.96 0.86 -0.95
N LEU A 164 3.02 1.67 -0.90
CA LEU A 164 2.94 3.04 -0.36
C LEU A 164 2.03 3.92 -1.20
N LEU A 165 2.15 3.91 -2.53
CA LEU A 165 1.25 4.64 -3.43
C LEU A 165 -0.21 4.27 -3.20
N LYS A 166 -0.51 2.96 -3.12
CA LYS A 166 -1.86 2.46 -2.89
C LYS A 166 -2.42 2.91 -1.55
N SER A 167 -1.60 2.80 -0.51
CA SER A 167 -2.03 3.01 0.88
C SER A 167 -2.13 4.48 1.30
N THR A 168 -1.37 5.35 0.64
CA THR A 168 -1.36 6.80 0.89
C THR A 168 -2.26 7.57 -0.06
N ALA A 169 -2.87 6.87 -1.03
CA ALA A 169 -3.78 7.46 -1.99
C ALA A 169 -4.92 8.20 -1.29
N ARG A 170 -5.19 9.41 -1.75
CA ARG A 170 -6.35 10.18 -1.30
C ARG A 170 -7.61 9.51 -1.85
N ALA A 171 -8.59 9.26 -1.00
CA ALA A 171 -9.89 8.77 -1.44
C ALA A 171 -10.50 9.65 -2.54
N PHE A 172 -11.21 9.01 -3.48
CA PHE A 172 -11.97 9.74 -4.49
C PHE A 172 -13.04 10.62 -3.81
N PRO A 173 -13.27 11.86 -4.28
CA PRO A 173 -14.33 12.72 -3.73
C PRO A 173 -15.73 12.10 -3.79
N SER A 174 -15.94 11.21 -4.75
CA SER A 174 -17.13 10.37 -4.89
C SER A 174 -16.72 9.01 -5.47
N PRO A 175 -17.53 7.94 -5.28
CA PRO A 175 -17.23 6.64 -5.87
C PRO A 175 -17.04 6.75 -7.39
N PRO A 176 -15.94 6.23 -7.95
CA PRO A 176 -15.71 6.32 -9.38
C PRO A 176 -16.71 5.44 -10.13
N SER A 177 -17.06 5.82 -11.38
CA SER A 177 -18.02 5.07 -12.19
C SER A 177 -17.58 3.65 -12.56
N GLN A 178 -16.27 3.38 -12.46
CA GLN A 178 -15.64 2.06 -12.58
C GLN A 178 -14.36 2.03 -11.71
N PRO A 179 -13.87 0.86 -11.28
CA PRO A 179 -12.65 0.76 -10.46
C PRO A 179 -11.42 1.33 -11.18
N ILE A 180 -10.71 2.27 -10.56
CA ILE A 180 -9.49 2.90 -11.12
C ILE A 180 -8.40 3.01 -10.05
N GLY A 181 -8.25 1.95 -9.25
CA GLY A 181 -7.29 1.87 -8.17
C GLY A 181 -7.80 2.32 -6.81
N SER A 182 -6.89 2.36 -5.84
CA SER A 182 -7.20 2.61 -4.42
C SER A 182 -7.55 4.06 -4.11
N GLY A 183 -7.26 5.00 -5.02
CA GLY A 183 -7.51 6.42 -4.84
C GLY A 183 -6.74 7.28 -5.84
N ILE A 184 -6.71 8.58 -5.58
CA ILE A 184 -5.92 9.56 -6.32
C ILE A 184 -4.57 9.70 -5.63
N VAL A 185 -3.48 9.64 -6.38
CA VAL A 185 -2.11 9.78 -5.85
C VAL A 185 -1.97 11.03 -4.96
N ASN A 186 -1.37 10.85 -3.78
CA ASN A 186 -1.11 11.92 -2.83
C ASN A 186 0.40 12.05 -2.60
N ALA A 187 1.02 13.02 -3.28
CA ALA A 187 2.47 13.21 -3.25
C ALA A 187 3.01 13.38 -1.83
N LYS A 188 2.37 14.22 -1.01
CA LYS A 188 2.84 14.51 0.35
C LYS A 188 2.83 13.25 1.20
N ALA A 189 1.69 12.57 1.27
CA ALA A 189 1.54 11.38 2.11
C ALA A 189 2.46 10.24 1.65
N ALA A 190 2.63 10.06 0.33
CA ALA A 190 3.54 9.05 -0.21
C ALA A 190 5.01 9.32 0.14
N VAL A 191 5.46 10.58 0.03
CA VAL A 191 6.84 11.01 0.36
C VAL A 191 7.10 10.90 1.85
N ASP A 192 6.18 11.39 2.68
CA ASP A 192 6.24 11.29 4.14
C ASP A 192 6.40 9.82 4.59
N ALA A 193 5.61 8.92 4.01
CA ALA A 193 5.65 7.48 4.31
C ALA A 193 6.93 6.80 3.77
N ALA A 194 7.45 7.22 2.62
CA ALA A 194 8.70 6.71 2.07
C ALA A 194 9.94 7.14 2.88
N GLY A 195 9.95 8.39 3.37
CA GLY A 195 11.01 8.97 4.18
C GLY A 195 10.98 8.60 5.67
N GLY A 196 9.98 7.83 6.10
CA GLY A 196 9.86 7.37 7.49
C GLY A 196 9.38 8.42 8.49
N THR A 197 8.84 9.55 8.04
CA THR A 197 8.47 10.70 8.89
C THR A 197 6.97 10.84 9.17
N THR A 198 6.08 9.93 8.74
CA THR A 198 4.69 9.84 9.24
C THR A 198 4.04 8.47 8.90
N PRO A 199 2.96 8.05 9.59
CA PRO A 199 2.67 6.66 9.96
C PRO A 199 2.15 5.83 8.78
N PRO A 200 2.30 4.50 8.80
CA PRO A 200 1.72 3.62 7.79
C PRO A 200 0.17 3.67 7.82
N PRO A 201 -0.48 3.25 6.72
CA PRO A 201 -1.90 3.50 6.45
C PRO A 201 -2.85 3.00 7.55
N THR A 202 -4.02 3.64 7.64
CA THR A 202 -5.14 3.26 8.49
C THR A 202 -5.52 1.79 8.31
N GLY A 203 -5.44 0.99 9.38
CA GLY A 203 -5.90 -0.39 9.45
C GLY A 203 -4.80 -1.45 9.36
N GLN A 204 -3.64 -1.25 9.97
CA GLN A 204 -2.60 -2.28 10.02
C GLN A 204 -2.83 -3.22 11.21
N THR A 205 -3.11 -4.49 10.92
CA THR A 205 -3.31 -5.54 11.93
C THR A 205 -2.01 -6.27 12.26
N TYR A 206 -1.76 -6.44 13.56
CA TYR A 206 -0.69 -7.25 14.12
C TYR A 206 -1.31 -8.38 14.92
N THR A 207 -0.81 -9.60 14.80
CA THR A 207 -1.44 -10.79 15.38
C THR A 207 -0.42 -11.64 16.14
N ASN A 208 -0.82 -12.20 17.28
CA ASN A 208 -0.16 -13.34 17.91
C ASN A 208 -1.15 -14.52 17.94
N SER A 209 -0.74 -15.64 17.36
CA SER A 209 -1.53 -16.88 17.25
C SER A 209 -0.92 -18.04 18.04
N ALA A 210 0.04 -17.76 18.93
CA ALA A 210 0.57 -18.77 19.83
C ALA A 210 -0.33 -18.90 21.06
N ASP A 211 -0.45 -20.13 21.57
CA ASP A 211 -1.21 -20.39 22.78
C ASP A 211 -0.48 -19.89 24.03
N TYR A 212 -1.20 -19.19 24.89
CA TYR A 212 -0.72 -18.78 26.21
C TYR A 212 -1.65 -19.32 27.29
N THR A 213 -1.16 -20.28 28.07
CA THR A 213 -1.93 -20.95 29.12
C THR A 213 -2.41 -19.97 30.20
N ILE A 214 -3.69 -20.05 30.52
CA ILE A 214 -4.36 -19.35 31.61
C ILE A 214 -4.58 -20.39 32.71
N ASN A 215 -3.91 -20.21 33.85
CA ASN A 215 -4.08 -21.05 35.04
C ASN A 215 -4.95 -20.32 36.07
N ASP A 216 -5.63 -21.08 36.92
CA ASP A 216 -6.40 -20.57 38.07
C ASP A 216 -5.59 -19.58 38.91
N ASN A 217 -6.22 -18.45 39.26
CA ASN A 217 -5.64 -17.38 40.07
C ASN A 217 -4.26 -16.88 39.58
N ALA A 218 -3.99 -17.02 38.29
CA ALA A 218 -2.74 -16.60 37.69
C ALA A 218 -2.96 -15.61 36.56
N THR A 219 -1.93 -14.80 36.33
CA THR A 219 -1.87 -13.86 35.21
C THR A 219 -0.94 -14.38 34.13
N VAL A 220 -1.38 -14.30 32.89
CA VAL A 220 -0.57 -14.57 31.70
C VAL A 220 -0.60 -13.35 30.77
N SER A 221 0.49 -13.13 30.05
CA SER A 221 0.62 -12.04 29.07
C SER A 221 1.09 -12.60 27.73
N SER A 222 0.33 -12.31 26.68
CA SER A 222 0.70 -12.61 25.29
C SER A 222 1.20 -11.33 24.60
N PRO A 223 2.48 -11.26 24.17
CA PRO A 223 3.03 -10.07 23.54
C PRO A 223 2.77 -10.00 22.03
N ILE A 224 2.63 -8.79 21.50
CA ILE A 224 2.77 -8.44 20.08
C ILE A 224 3.82 -7.33 20.00
N ALA A 225 4.90 -7.59 19.26
CA ALA A 225 5.91 -6.59 18.97
C ALA A 225 5.49 -5.76 17.75
N VAL A 226 5.32 -4.46 17.95
CA VAL A 226 5.07 -3.48 16.88
C VAL A 226 6.35 -2.69 16.69
N SER A 227 6.97 -2.83 15.52
CA SER A 227 8.23 -2.17 15.17
C SER A 227 8.12 -1.33 13.90
N GLY A 228 8.91 -0.26 13.79
CA GLY A 228 8.98 0.55 12.57
C GLY A 228 7.79 1.48 12.35
N ARG A 229 6.99 1.71 13.39
CA ARG A 229 5.87 2.67 13.40
C ARG A 229 6.31 3.97 14.08
N THR A 230 5.76 5.11 13.66
CA THR A 230 5.97 6.41 14.30
C THR A 230 4.62 7.04 14.65
N GLY A 231 4.59 7.87 15.70
CA GLY A 231 3.38 8.53 16.20
C GLY A 231 2.54 7.65 17.14
N ASN A 232 1.36 8.16 17.46
CA ASN A 232 0.42 7.51 18.37
C ASN A 232 -0.58 6.62 17.63
N ALA A 233 -1.15 5.65 18.35
CA ALA A 233 -2.24 4.79 17.87
C ALA A 233 -3.53 5.61 17.65
N PRO A 234 -4.54 5.10 16.91
CA PRO A 234 -5.77 5.84 16.67
C PRO A 234 -6.72 5.80 17.88
N SER A 235 -7.76 6.63 17.85
CA SER A 235 -8.83 6.63 18.86
C SER A 235 -9.86 5.51 18.70
N ASN A 236 -9.75 4.71 17.64
CA ASN A 236 -10.67 3.62 17.30
C ASN A 236 -9.93 2.31 16.95
N ALA A 237 -8.83 2.02 17.65
CA ALA A 237 -8.07 0.79 17.42
C ALA A 237 -8.94 -0.44 17.71
N ALA A 238 -8.85 -1.47 16.86
CA ALA A 238 -9.62 -2.70 17.01
C ALA A 238 -8.76 -3.81 17.60
N VAL A 239 -9.22 -4.44 18.68
CA VAL A 239 -8.53 -5.53 19.38
C VAL A 239 -9.38 -6.78 19.31
N ALA A 240 -9.04 -7.70 18.41
CA ALA A 240 -9.74 -8.99 18.30
C ALA A 240 -9.11 -10.00 19.27
N VAL A 241 -9.93 -10.60 20.13
CA VAL A 241 -9.50 -11.53 21.18
C VAL A 241 -10.20 -12.86 20.97
N ASN A 242 -9.42 -13.93 20.94
CA ASN A 242 -9.86 -15.32 20.93
C ASN A 242 -9.23 -16.07 22.11
N ILE A 243 -10.01 -16.30 23.16
CA ILE A 243 -9.63 -17.05 24.36
C ILE A 243 -10.54 -18.26 24.47
N VAL A 244 -9.93 -19.42 24.70
CA VAL A 244 -10.63 -20.65 25.04
C VAL A 244 -10.67 -20.78 26.56
N HIS A 245 -11.86 -20.80 27.14
CA HIS A 245 -12.09 -20.92 28.59
C HIS A 245 -13.53 -21.41 28.85
N THR A 246 -13.73 -22.29 29.82
CA THR A 246 -15.06 -22.84 30.18
C THR A 246 -15.89 -21.91 31.07
N TYR A 247 -15.29 -20.82 31.56
CA TYR A 247 -16.01 -19.84 32.37
C TYR A 247 -15.42 -18.43 32.22
N ILE A 248 -15.95 -17.62 31.31
CA ILE A 248 -15.38 -16.28 31.03
C ILE A 248 -15.71 -15.24 32.10
N GLY A 249 -16.64 -15.54 33.00
CA GLY A 249 -16.94 -14.74 34.19
C GLY A 249 -15.77 -14.64 35.18
N ASP A 250 -14.73 -15.46 35.04
CA ASP A 250 -13.56 -15.44 35.92
C ASP A 250 -12.44 -14.54 35.41
N LEU A 251 -12.47 -14.26 34.11
CA LEU A 251 -11.39 -13.59 33.43
C LEU A 251 -11.48 -12.06 33.57
N LYS A 252 -10.33 -11.45 33.83
CA LYS A 252 -10.08 -10.03 33.52
C LYS A 252 -9.08 -9.97 32.38
N VAL A 253 -9.47 -9.32 31.28
CA VAL A 253 -8.65 -9.17 30.08
C VAL A 253 -8.33 -7.70 29.89
N ASP A 254 -7.04 -7.38 29.91
CA ASP A 254 -6.50 -6.05 29.68
C ASP A 254 -5.66 -6.03 28.40
N LEU A 255 -5.76 -4.95 27.62
CA LEU A 255 -4.69 -4.54 26.72
C LEU A 255 -3.71 -3.67 27.50
N VAL A 256 -2.43 -4.02 27.46
CA VAL A 256 -1.33 -3.25 28.07
C VAL A 256 -0.49 -2.63 26.96
N ALA A 257 -0.42 -1.30 26.96
CA ALA A 257 0.36 -0.51 26.01
C ALA A 257 1.88 -0.59 26.31
N PRO A 258 2.76 -0.19 25.37
CA PRO A 258 4.20 -0.25 25.55
C PRO A 258 4.75 0.57 26.72
N ASP A 259 4.04 1.61 27.12
CA ASP A 259 4.36 2.47 28.27
C ASP A 259 3.87 1.89 29.61
N GLY A 260 3.10 0.79 29.58
CA GLY A 260 2.48 0.15 30.74
C GLY A 260 1.04 0.60 31.02
N SER A 261 0.47 1.52 30.25
CA SER A 261 -0.92 1.95 30.35
C SER A 261 -1.88 0.77 30.10
N VAL A 262 -2.97 0.70 30.86
CA VAL A 262 -3.86 -0.47 30.91
C VAL A 262 -5.26 -0.10 30.45
N TYR A 263 -5.78 -0.86 29.49
CA TYR A 263 -7.11 -0.72 28.91
C TYR A 263 -7.91 -2.00 29.15
N VAL A 264 -8.96 -1.91 29.96
CA VAL A 264 -9.80 -3.07 30.29
C VAL A 264 -10.69 -3.42 29.10
N LEU A 265 -10.55 -4.63 28.57
CA LEU A 265 -11.37 -5.15 27.48
C LEU A 265 -12.54 -5.98 28.02
N HIS A 266 -12.25 -6.83 29.01
CA HIS A 266 -13.22 -7.71 29.66
C HIS A 266 -12.96 -7.72 31.16
N ASN A 267 -14.03 -7.72 31.96
CA ASN A 267 -13.90 -7.73 33.42
C ASN A 267 -15.00 -8.59 34.05
N ARG A 268 -14.70 -9.88 34.18
CA ARG A 268 -15.54 -10.85 34.90
C ARG A 268 -17.01 -10.83 34.50
N ALA A 269 -17.26 -10.54 33.22
CA ALA A 269 -18.58 -10.46 32.62
C ALA A 269 -18.89 -11.77 31.87
N GLY A 270 -20.16 -12.01 31.54
CA GLY A 270 -20.58 -13.19 30.78
C GLY A 270 -20.90 -14.43 31.61
N GLY A 271 -20.57 -14.45 32.91
CA GLY A 271 -20.92 -15.56 33.80
C GLY A 271 -20.34 -16.89 33.31
N SER A 272 -21.17 -17.94 33.29
CA SER A 272 -20.79 -19.30 32.87
C SER A 272 -20.73 -19.49 31.35
N ALA A 273 -20.60 -18.43 30.57
CA ALA A 273 -20.42 -18.56 29.13
C ALA A 273 -19.00 -19.05 28.83
N ASP A 274 -18.89 -19.88 27.79
CA ASP A 274 -17.60 -20.35 27.29
C ASP A 274 -17.01 -19.33 26.32
N ASN A 275 -15.67 -19.20 26.37
CA ASN A 275 -14.81 -18.53 25.41
C ASN A 275 -15.05 -17.03 25.21
N ILE A 276 -13.97 -16.30 24.91
CA ILE A 276 -14.07 -14.92 24.44
C ILE A 276 -13.68 -14.94 22.97
N ASN A 277 -14.64 -14.67 22.08
CA ASN A 277 -14.39 -14.46 20.66
C ASN A 277 -15.09 -13.15 20.25
N THR A 278 -14.38 -12.04 20.41
CA THR A 278 -14.95 -10.71 20.19
C THR A 278 -13.89 -9.71 19.78
N THR A 279 -14.34 -8.57 19.24
CA THR A 279 -13.48 -7.44 18.89
C THR A 279 -13.88 -6.22 19.70
N TYR A 280 -12.91 -5.66 20.42
CA TYR A 280 -13.07 -4.45 21.21
C TYR A 280 -12.56 -3.24 20.42
N THR A 281 -13.23 -2.10 20.55
CA THR A 281 -12.72 -0.82 20.04
C THR A 281 -12.16 -0.02 21.20
N VAL A 282 -10.89 0.38 21.11
CA VAL A 282 -10.18 1.07 22.19
C VAL A 282 -9.61 2.39 21.68
N ASN A 283 -9.76 3.45 22.47
CA ASN A 283 -9.09 4.71 22.20
C ASN A 283 -7.65 4.66 22.71
N LEU A 284 -6.71 4.60 21.78
CA LEU A 284 -5.27 4.52 22.06
C LEU A 284 -4.53 5.79 21.58
N SER A 285 -5.25 6.91 21.39
CA SER A 285 -4.67 8.15 20.83
C SER A 285 -3.56 8.79 21.67
N SER A 286 -3.44 8.40 22.95
CA SER A 286 -2.32 8.78 23.82
C SER A 286 -1.09 7.89 23.69
N GLU A 287 -1.23 6.70 23.10
CA GLU A 287 -0.21 5.64 23.16
C GLU A 287 0.68 5.63 21.94
N ALA A 288 1.99 5.48 22.14
CA ALA A 288 2.93 5.27 21.04
C ALA A 288 2.66 3.92 20.33
N LEU A 289 2.65 3.93 19.00
CA LEU A 289 2.45 2.69 18.22
C LEU A 289 3.57 1.67 18.44
N ASN A 290 4.81 2.16 18.47
CA ASN A 290 6.02 1.35 18.47
C ASN A 290 6.33 0.82 19.86
N GLY A 291 6.45 -0.50 19.99
CA GLY A 291 6.76 -1.17 21.24
C GLY A 291 6.06 -2.51 21.37
N THR A 292 6.14 -3.11 22.56
CA THR A 292 5.48 -4.39 22.84
C THR A 292 4.13 -4.13 23.49
N TRP A 293 3.07 -4.49 22.79
CA TRP A 293 1.71 -4.53 23.30
C TRP A 293 1.45 -5.90 23.91
N ASN A 294 0.74 -5.98 25.03
CA ASN A 294 0.41 -7.27 25.65
C ASN A 294 -1.09 -7.41 25.84
N LEU A 295 -1.64 -8.56 25.48
CA LEU A 295 -2.92 -9.00 26.01
C LEU A 295 -2.66 -9.73 27.32
N ARG A 296 -3.07 -9.11 28.43
CA ARG A 296 -2.90 -9.66 29.78
C ARG A 296 -4.22 -10.23 30.24
N VAL A 297 -4.22 -11.51 30.58
CA VAL A 297 -5.39 -12.21 31.10
C VAL A 297 -5.09 -12.68 32.51
N ASN A 298 -6.00 -12.36 33.44
CA ASN A 298 -5.97 -12.87 34.80
C ASN A 298 -7.21 -13.72 35.04
N ASP A 299 -7.02 -14.96 35.44
CA ASP A 299 -8.09 -15.76 36.02
C ASP A 299 -8.22 -15.41 37.51
N ASN A 300 -9.43 -15.13 37.98
CA ASN A 300 -9.68 -14.72 39.38
C ASN A 300 -10.58 -15.71 40.12
N ALA A 301 -10.67 -16.96 39.66
CA ALA A 301 -11.37 -18.03 40.32
C ALA A 301 -10.57 -19.35 40.25
N ASN A 302 -11.17 -20.41 40.80
CA ASN A 302 -10.63 -21.77 40.78
C ASN A 302 -11.54 -22.63 39.90
N GLN A 303 -10.98 -23.73 39.37
CA GLN A 303 -11.58 -24.87 38.64
C GLN A 303 -11.55 -24.77 37.12
N ASP A 304 -11.53 -23.57 36.55
CA ASP A 304 -11.59 -23.35 35.12
C ASP A 304 -10.25 -22.83 34.61
N THR A 305 -9.62 -23.58 33.70
CA THR A 305 -8.38 -23.18 33.04
C THR A 305 -8.59 -23.10 31.54
N GLY A 306 -7.68 -22.43 30.84
CA GLY A 306 -7.76 -22.34 29.38
C GLY A 306 -6.52 -21.71 28.78
N TYR A 307 -6.68 -21.02 27.67
CA TYR A 307 -5.57 -20.35 27.00
C TYR A 307 -6.04 -19.21 26.09
N ILE A 308 -5.18 -18.22 25.92
CA ILE A 308 -5.29 -17.27 24.81
C ILE A 308 -4.92 -18.06 23.55
N ASN A 309 -5.87 -18.27 22.64
CA ASN A 309 -5.66 -18.97 21.37
C ASN A 309 -5.05 -18.03 20.32
N SER A 310 -5.61 -16.83 20.21
CA SER A 310 -5.03 -15.78 19.37
C SER A 310 -5.56 -14.41 19.75
N TRP A 311 -4.81 -13.37 19.44
CA TRP A 311 -5.33 -12.02 19.46
C TRP A 311 -4.63 -11.13 18.43
N SER A 312 -5.28 -10.02 18.09
CA SER A 312 -4.70 -9.03 17.19
C SER A 312 -5.05 -7.62 17.62
N VAL A 313 -4.20 -6.67 17.24
CA VAL A 313 -4.45 -5.23 17.36
C VAL A 313 -4.33 -4.58 15.98
N THR A 314 -5.33 -3.78 15.63
CA THR A 314 -5.39 -3.02 14.37
C THR A 314 -5.36 -1.53 14.69
N PHE A 315 -4.38 -0.83 14.14
CA PHE A 315 -4.19 0.62 14.28
C PHE A 315 -4.46 1.38 12.98
#